data_AF-A0A1F1ZSS5-F1
#
_entry.id   AF-A0A1F1ZSS5-F1
#
_cell.length_a   1.000
_cell.length_b   1.000
_cell.length_c   1.000
_cell.angle_alpha   90.00
_cell.angle_beta   90.00
_cell.angle_gamma   90.00
#
_symmetry.space_group_name_H-M   'P 1'
#
loop_
_entity.id
_entity.type
_entity.pdbx_description
1 polymer ?
#
loop_
_entity_poly.entity_id
_entity_poly.type
_entity_poly.pdbx_seq_one_letter_code
_entity_poly.pdbx_strand_id
1 'polypeptide(L)'
;MATVHLAGRLTREPELKFRNSANGRTLVLLNLALNHRYQDANGNWSEGEPTFVEVQCWGKLANNVLDCMGKGMSVLVIGRLIQSNWEAELNGEKVKRSVLRVKASHVGPDLNWQRAKAIKDEDFGEFEARGTETARAAEKAAGGSEDNEERELVGAGVGAQSGNSLGGNEEDNSSKPPF
;
A
#
# COMPACT_ATOMS: atom_id res chain seq x y z
N MET A 1 6.24 27.28 14.86
CA MET A 1 5.81 25.88 15.11
C MET A 1 6.59 24.99 14.16
N ALA A 2 7.28 23.96 14.65
CA ALA A 2 8.10 23.09 13.80
C ALA A 2 7.19 22.17 12.95
N THR A 3 7.42 22.18 11.64
CA THR A 3 6.69 21.36 10.66
C THR A 3 7.65 20.35 10.07
N VAL A 4 7.19 19.11 9.91
CA VAL A 4 7.97 17.99 9.36
C VAL A 4 7.36 17.58 8.03
N HIS A 5 8.21 17.39 7.03
CA HIS A 5 7.86 16.87 5.71
C HIS A 5 8.58 15.54 5.52
N LEU A 6 7.82 14.47 5.28
CA LEU A 6 8.35 13.13 5.08
C LEU A 6 7.93 12.61 3.72
N ALA A 7 8.84 11.92 3.05
CA ALA A 7 8.60 11.16 1.84
C ALA A 7 9.09 9.73 2.09
N GLY A 8 8.25 8.73 1.89
CA GLY A 8 8.61 7.35 2.16
C GLY A 8 7.54 6.37 1.74
N ARG A 9 7.73 5.09 2.10
CA ARG A 9 6.81 4.01 1.72
C ARG A 9 6.12 3.40 2.92
N LEU A 10 4.87 3.02 2.74
CA LEU A 10 4.14 2.28 3.76
C LEU A 10 4.69 0.86 3.91
N THR A 11 5.16 0.52 5.10
CA THR A 11 5.72 -0.81 5.39
C THR A 11 4.65 -1.89 5.57
N ARG A 12 3.44 -1.46 5.95
CA ARG A 12 2.26 -2.28 6.18
C ARG A 12 0.99 -1.48 5.90
N GLU A 13 -0.13 -2.18 5.91
CA GLU A 13 -1.46 -1.57 5.78
C GLU A 13 -1.71 -0.52 6.88
N PRO A 14 -2.47 0.56 6.58
CA PRO A 14 -2.90 1.53 7.59
C PRO A 14 -3.66 0.84 8.72
N GLU A 15 -3.22 1.06 9.96
CA GLU A 15 -3.80 0.39 11.11
C GLU A 15 -4.86 1.28 11.78
N LEU A 16 -6.12 0.85 11.75
CA LEU A 16 -7.21 1.50 12.46
C LEU A 16 -7.11 1.22 13.97
N LYS A 17 -6.74 2.24 14.76
CA LYS A 17 -6.63 2.10 16.22
C LYS A 17 -7.92 2.42 16.95
N PHE A 18 -8.66 3.40 16.47
CA PHE A 18 -9.87 3.87 17.12
C PHE A 18 -10.82 4.44 16.09
N ARG A 19 -12.09 4.07 16.18
CA ARG A 19 -13.18 4.67 15.42
C ARG A 19 -14.34 4.88 16.37
N ASN A 20 -14.73 6.12 16.58
CA ASN A 20 -15.92 6.45 17.35
C ASN A 20 -16.94 7.14 16.42
N SER A 21 -18.03 6.42 16.17
CA SER A 21 -19.11 6.89 15.28
C SER A 21 -19.94 8.02 15.89
N ALA A 22 -19.97 8.17 17.21
CA ALA A 22 -20.78 9.18 17.89
C ALA A 22 -20.16 10.58 17.83
N ASN A 23 -18.83 10.68 17.75
CA ASN A 23 -18.12 11.96 17.71
C ASN A 23 -17.23 12.15 16.46
N GLY A 24 -17.29 11.21 15.51
CA GLY A 24 -16.52 11.25 14.26
C GLY A 24 -15.00 11.20 14.45
N ARG A 25 -14.51 10.78 15.62
CA ARG A 25 -13.08 10.69 15.89
C ARG A 25 -12.55 9.34 15.44
N THR A 26 -11.80 9.35 14.35
CA THR A 26 -11.02 8.21 13.86
C THR A 26 -9.54 8.47 14.09
N LEU A 27 -8.79 7.44 14.51
CA LEU A 27 -7.32 7.41 14.55
C LEU A 27 -6.82 6.23 13.73
N VAL A 28 -5.98 6.54 12.74
CA VAL A 28 -5.25 5.56 11.93
C VAL A 28 -3.76 5.81 12.07
N LEU A 29 -2.99 4.73 12.20
CA LEU A 29 -1.53 4.76 12.24
C LEU A 29 -0.94 4.28 10.93
N LEU A 30 -0.04 5.08 10.38
CA LEU A 30 0.80 4.73 9.24
C LEU A 30 2.22 4.47 9.70
N ASN A 31 2.90 3.54 9.03
CA ASN A 31 4.29 3.22 9.31
C ASN A 31 5.10 3.41 8.04
N LEU A 32 5.90 4.48 8.04
CA LEU A 32 6.68 4.88 6.89
C LEU A 32 8.11 4.40 7.05
N ALA A 33 8.66 3.78 6.01
CA ALA A 33 10.09 3.64 5.80
C ALA A 33 10.57 4.84 5.00
N LEU A 34 11.50 5.60 5.58
CA LEU A 34 12.20 6.71 4.95
C LEU A 34 13.57 6.19 4.51
N ASN A 35 13.74 6.00 3.21
CA ASN A 35 15.01 5.56 2.66
C ASN A 35 15.85 6.80 2.32
N HIS A 36 17.11 6.80 2.73
CA HIS A 36 18.07 7.81 2.31
C HIS A 36 19.12 7.17 1.40
N ARG A 37 19.46 7.86 0.32
CA ARG A 37 20.58 7.49 -0.55
C ARG A 37 21.72 8.45 -0.27
N TYR A 38 22.92 7.92 -0.10
CA TYR A 38 24.12 8.73 0.09
C TYR A 38 25.20 8.30 -0.90
N GLN A 39 26.10 9.23 -1.21
CA GLN A 39 27.24 8.95 -2.06
C GLN A 39 28.41 8.53 -1.19
N ASP A 40 29.02 7.39 -1.50
CA ASP A 40 30.23 6.92 -0.81
C ASP A 40 31.46 7.72 -1.26
N ALA A 41 32.59 7.51 -0.57
CA ALA A 41 33.86 8.19 -0.89
C ALA A 41 34.39 7.85 -2.29
N ASN A 42 33.92 6.76 -2.89
CA ASN A 42 34.30 6.30 -4.23
C ASN A 42 33.37 6.86 -5.32
N GLY A 43 32.38 7.67 -4.95
CA GLY A 43 31.42 8.28 -5.86
C GLY A 43 30.21 7.41 -6.20
N ASN A 44 30.09 6.19 -5.64
CA ASN A 44 28.95 5.32 -5.86
C ASN A 44 27.80 5.71 -4.94
N TRP A 45 26.58 5.60 -5.46
CA TRP A 45 25.39 5.86 -4.67
C TRP A 45 24.91 4.58 -3.97
N SER A 46 25.01 4.58 -2.64
CA SER A 46 24.56 3.50 -1.78
C SER A 46 23.27 3.85 -1.04
N GLU A 47 22.47 2.84 -0.72
CA GLU A 47 21.30 2.99 0.14
C GLU A 47 21.74 2.87 1.59
N GLY A 48 21.32 3.82 2.44
CA GLY A 48 21.62 3.77 3.87
C GLY A 48 20.48 3.16 4.68
N GLU A 49 20.67 3.14 5.99
CA GLU A 49 19.73 2.48 6.90
C GLU A 49 18.37 3.20 6.89
N PRO A 50 17.27 2.48 6.61
CA PRO A 50 15.95 3.10 6.56
C PRO A 50 15.53 3.57 7.94
N THR A 51 15.01 4.79 8.01
CA THR A 51 14.39 5.31 9.23
C THR A 51 12.92 4.98 9.23
N PHE A 52 12.43 4.34 10.29
CA PHE A 52 11.01 4.03 10.45
C PHE A 52 10.31 5.10 11.28
N VAL A 53 9.22 5.66 10.75
CA VAL A 53 8.45 6.70 11.43
C VAL A 53 6.98 6.30 11.49
N GLU A 54 6.41 6.39 12.69
CA GLU A 54 4.98 6.25 12.87
C GLU A 54 4.26 7.60 12.73
N VAL A 55 3.24 7.63 11.89
CA VAL A 55 2.44 8.82 11.58
C VAL A 55 1.00 8.59 12.06
N GLN A 56 0.48 9.54 12.84
CA GLN A 56 -0.90 9.56 13.32
C GLN A 56 -1.77 10.42 12.42
N CYS A 57 -2.77 9.81 11.80
CA CYS A 57 -3.83 10.48 11.06
C CYS A 57 -5.10 10.53 11.91
N TRP A 58 -5.83 11.65 11.85
CA TRP A 58 -7.04 11.86 12.66
C TRP A 58 -8.24 12.29 11.81
N GLY A 59 -9.44 11.92 12.27
CA GLY A 59 -10.71 12.39 11.68
C GLY A 59 -10.85 12.01 10.22
N LYS A 60 -11.29 12.97 9.39
CA LYS A 60 -11.48 12.75 7.94
C LYS A 60 -10.21 12.24 7.24
N LEU A 61 -9.05 12.79 7.59
CA LEU A 61 -7.77 12.34 7.01
C LEU A 61 -7.52 10.86 7.30
N ALA A 62 -7.85 10.40 8.50
CA ALA A 62 -7.68 9.00 8.88
C ALA A 62 -8.58 8.06 8.06
N ASN A 63 -9.85 8.44 7.84
CA ASN A 63 -10.77 7.66 7.02
C ASN A 63 -10.29 7.57 5.57
N ASN A 64 -9.98 8.71 4.95
CA ASN A 64 -9.52 8.73 3.56
C ASN A 64 -8.22 7.92 3.37
N VAL A 65 -7.30 7.99 4.34
CA VAL A 65 -6.06 7.20 4.32
C VAL A 65 -6.35 5.70 4.42
N LEU A 66 -7.31 5.29 5.25
CA LEU A 66 -7.69 3.89 5.39
C LEU A 66 -8.28 3.34 4.09
N ASP A 67 -9.06 4.16 3.39
CA ASP A 67 -9.76 3.75 2.17
C ASP A 67 -8.86 3.79 0.92
N CYS A 68 -7.87 4.71 0.89
CA CYS A 68 -7.08 4.99 -0.32
C CYS A 68 -5.63 4.47 -0.29
N MET A 69 -5.08 4.16 0.88
CA MET A 69 -3.67 3.79 1.03
C MET A 69 -3.51 2.34 1.46
N GLY A 70 -2.44 1.70 1.00
CA GLY A 70 -2.09 0.33 1.34
C GLY A 70 -0.60 0.07 1.42
N LYS A 71 -0.22 -1.16 1.78
CA LYS A 71 1.18 -1.55 1.92
C LYS A 71 1.97 -1.31 0.64
N GLY A 72 3.19 -0.79 0.79
CA GLY A 72 4.13 -0.56 -0.30
C GLY A 72 3.92 0.75 -1.05
N MET A 73 2.80 1.44 -0.86
CA MET A 73 2.53 2.73 -1.51
C MET A 73 3.52 3.80 -1.06
N SER A 74 3.98 4.62 -2.01
CA SER A 74 4.80 5.79 -1.71
C SER A 74 3.91 6.95 -1.29
N VAL A 75 4.27 7.63 -0.20
CA VAL A 75 3.44 8.65 0.45
C VAL A 75 4.26 9.86 0.85
N LEU A 76 3.63 11.02 0.74
CA LEU A 76 4.10 12.30 1.23
C LEU A 76 3.28 12.67 2.47
N VAL A 77 3.96 13.06 3.55
CA VAL A 77 3.33 13.45 4.81
C VAL A 77 3.83 14.81 5.24
N ILE A 78 2.89 15.68 5.59
CA ILE A 78 3.16 16.95 6.25
C ILE A 78 2.51 16.91 7.62
N GLY A 79 3.25 17.31 8.65
CA GLY A 79 2.73 17.30 10.00
C GLY A 79 3.64 17.95 11.00
N ARG A 80 3.49 17.55 12.26
CA ARG A 80 4.31 18.01 13.37
C ARG A 80 4.82 16.84 14.18
N LEU A 81 6.05 16.97 14.67
CA LEU A 81 6.62 16.00 15.59
C LEU A 81 5.89 16.09 16.94
N ILE A 82 5.56 14.92 17.48
CA ILE A 82 5.01 14.77 18.82
C ILE A 82 5.81 13.68 19.54
N GLN A 83 5.96 13.84 20.85
CA GLN A 83 6.50 12.81 21.71
C GLN A 83 5.35 12.19 22.49
N SER A 84 5.15 10.89 22.34
CA SER A 84 4.16 10.13 23.10
C SER A 84 4.87 9.38 24.20
N ASN A 85 4.49 9.66 25.45
CA ASN A 85 5.03 8.98 26.62
C ASN A 85 4.03 7.93 27.11
N TRP A 86 4.51 6.75 27.47
CA TRP A 86 3.70 5.69 28.05
C TRP A 86 4.53 4.93 29.09
N GLU A 87 3.87 4.33 30.08
CA GLU A 87 4.52 3.53 31.11
C GLU A 87 4.41 2.05 30.73
N ALA A 88 5.55 1.37 30.67
CA ALA A 88 5.65 -0.06 30.48
C ALA A 88 6.00 -0.72 31.81
N GLU A 89 5.37 -1.82 32.16
CA GLU A 89 5.83 -2.65 33.26
C GLU A 89 6.85 -3.66 32.71
N LEU A 90 8.08 -3.62 33.23
CA LEU A 90 9.12 -4.59 32.90
C LEU A 90 9.67 -5.13 34.22
N ASN A 91 9.58 -6.43 34.43
CA ASN A 91 10.06 -7.11 35.64
C ASN A 91 9.46 -6.54 36.95
N GLY A 92 8.21 -6.06 36.92
CA GLY A 92 7.53 -5.47 38.07
C GLY A 92 7.85 -4.00 38.33
N GLU A 93 8.71 -3.37 37.52
CA GLU A 93 9.04 -1.95 37.60
C GLU A 93 8.35 -1.14 36.50
N LYS A 94 7.79 0.03 36.86
CA LYS A 94 7.18 0.96 35.90
C LYS A 94 8.26 1.79 35.22
N VAL A 95 8.53 1.48 33.96
CA VAL A 95 9.50 2.19 33.11
C VAL A 95 8.77 3.15 32.19
N LYS A 96 9.12 4.44 32.27
CA LYS A 96 8.63 5.45 31.33
C LYS A 96 9.32 5.27 29.99
N ARG A 97 8.54 5.03 28.94
CA ARG A 97 8.98 4.98 27.55
C ARG A 97 8.47 6.20 26.81
N SER A 98 9.29 6.72 25.90
CA SER A 98 8.88 7.79 24.99
C SER A 98 9.15 7.36 23.56
N VAL A 99 8.24 7.73 22.67
CA VAL A 99 8.36 7.48 21.23
C VAL A 99 8.06 8.76 20.47
N LEU A 100 8.91 9.08 19.51
CA LEU A 100 8.68 10.17 18.58
C LEU A 100 7.73 9.69 17.48
N ARG A 101 6.70 10.48 17.22
CA ARG A 101 5.70 10.22 16.17
C ARG A 101 5.41 11.52 15.43
N VAL A 102 4.80 11.42 14.27
CA VAL A 102 4.34 12.60 13.53
C VAL A 102 2.82 12.65 13.56
N LYS A 103 2.25 13.75 14.03
CA LYS A 103 0.82 14.03 13.83
C LYS A 103 0.64 14.69 12.47
N ALA A 104 0.04 13.97 11.52
CA ALA A 104 -0.16 14.47 10.17
C ALA A 104 -1.24 15.55 10.11
N SER A 105 -0.98 16.59 9.33
CA SER A 105 -1.97 17.53 8.83
C SER A 105 -2.39 17.18 7.40
N HIS A 106 -1.45 16.68 6.59
CA HIS A 106 -1.70 16.28 5.20
C HIS A 106 -0.98 14.96 4.90
N VAL A 107 -1.64 14.12 4.11
CA VAL A 107 -1.08 12.89 3.55
C VAL A 107 -1.55 12.80 2.10
N GLY A 108 -0.64 12.46 1.19
CA GLY A 108 -0.94 12.26 -0.22
C GLY A 108 -0.10 11.16 -0.84
N PRO A 109 -0.58 10.53 -1.93
CA PRO A 109 0.21 9.58 -2.67
C PRO A 109 1.34 10.32 -3.39
N ASP A 110 2.53 9.73 -3.40
CA ASP A 110 3.62 10.29 -4.18
C ASP A 110 3.45 9.91 -5.66
N LEU A 111 3.16 10.92 -6.48
CA LEU A 111 2.88 10.75 -7.90
C LEU A 111 4.12 10.47 -8.75
N ASN A 112 5.32 10.58 -8.18
CA ASN A 112 6.54 10.15 -8.86
C ASN A 112 6.59 8.62 -9.03
N TRP A 113 5.88 7.88 -8.17
CA TRP A 113 5.86 6.40 -8.20
C TRP A 113 4.51 5.80 -8.53
N GLN A 114 3.44 6.59 -8.60
CA GLN A 114 2.10 6.10 -8.87
C GLN A 114 1.21 7.13 -9.54
N ARG A 115 0.10 6.68 -10.14
CA ARG A 115 -0.97 7.56 -10.61
C ARG A 115 -2.11 7.52 -9.60
N ALA A 116 -2.77 8.65 -9.38
CA ALA A 116 -3.95 8.74 -8.53
C ALA A 116 -5.03 9.56 -9.21
N LYS A 117 -6.30 9.18 -9.00
CA LYS A 117 -7.46 9.97 -9.42
C LYS A 117 -8.15 10.50 -8.17
N ALA A 118 -8.30 11.82 -8.09
CA ALA A 118 -9.02 12.44 -6.98
C ALA A 118 -10.53 12.25 -7.16
N ILE A 119 -11.19 11.84 -6.08
CA ILE A 119 -12.66 11.73 -5.98
C ILE A 119 -13.08 12.76 -4.93
N LYS A 120 -14.07 13.58 -5.26
CA LYS A 120 -14.63 14.52 -4.27
C LYS A 120 -15.51 13.75 -3.30
N ASP A 121 -15.62 14.24 -2.07
CA ASP A 121 -16.46 13.63 -1.04
C ASP A 121 -17.91 13.37 -1.51
N GLU A 122 -18.49 14.31 -2.27
CA GLU A 122 -19.85 14.22 -2.81
C GLU A 122 -20.02 13.02 -3.75
N ASP A 123 -18.95 12.68 -4.48
CA ASP A 123 -18.92 11.60 -5.46
C ASP A 123 -18.46 10.26 -4.84
N PHE A 124 -18.01 10.27 -3.58
CA PHE A 124 -17.41 9.08 -2.93
C PHE A 124 -18.41 7.94 -2.73
N GLY A 125 -19.66 8.26 -2.39
CA GLY A 125 -20.71 7.26 -2.21
C GLY A 125 -21.05 6.50 -3.50
N GLU A 126 -21.03 7.18 -4.64
CA GLU A 126 -21.22 6.54 -5.95
C GLU A 126 -20.01 5.68 -6.34
N PHE A 127 -18.80 6.12 -6.00
CA PHE A 127 -17.58 5.36 -6.24
C PHE A 127 -17.56 4.04 -5.45
N GLU A 128 -17.90 4.07 -4.16
CA GLU A 128 -18.05 2.89 -3.31
C GLU A 128 -19.11 1.91 -3.86
N ALA A 129 -20.28 2.44 -4.26
CA ALA A 129 -21.35 1.63 -4.82
C ALA A 129 -20.89 0.89 -6.09
N ARG A 130 -20.22 1.60 -7.01
CA ARG A 130 -19.68 1.02 -8.24
C ARG A 130 -18.58 -0.01 -7.96
N GLY A 131 -17.71 0.25 -6.99
CA GLY A 131 -16.68 -0.69 -6.54
C GLY A 131 -17.28 -2.00 -6.03
N THR A 132 -18.34 -1.90 -5.23
CA THR A 132 -19.07 -3.06 -4.68
C THR A 132 -19.77 -3.87 -5.78
N GLU A 133 -20.37 -3.21 -6.76
CA GLU A 133 -20.97 -3.86 -7.93
C GLU A 133 -19.93 -4.61 -8.78
N THR A 134 -18.76 -4.01 -9.02
CA THR A 134 -17.67 -4.67 -9.74
C THR A 134 -17.09 -5.86 -8.99
N ALA A 135 -16.94 -5.75 -7.67
CA ALA A 135 -16.48 -6.85 -6.82
C ALA A 135 -17.48 -8.02 -6.82
N ARG A 136 -18.78 -7.72 -6.72
CA ARG A 136 -19.87 -8.71 -6.75
C ARG A 136 -20.01 -9.38 -8.12
N ALA A 137 -19.79 -8.63 -9.20
CA ALA A 137 -19.77 -9.18 -10.55
C ALA A 137 -18.56 -10.11 -10.78
N ALA A 138 -17.38 -9.75 -10.24
CA ALA A 138 -16.18 -10.59 -10.31
C ALA A 138 -16.33 -11.89 -9.49
N GLU A 139 -16.95 -11.83 -8.31
CA GLU A 139 -17.24 -13.00 -7.48
C GLU A 139 -18.24 -13.96 -8.15
N LYS A 140 -19.30 -13.43 -8.79
CA LYS A 140 -20.27 -14.23 -9.54
C LYS A 140 -19.66 -14.90 -10.78
N ALA A 141 -18.64 -14.29 -11.39
CA ALA A 141 -17.89 -14.88 -12.51
C ALA A 141 -16.89 -15.97 -12.05
N ALA A 142 -16.40 -15.90 -10.81
CA ALA A 142 -15.48 -16.89 -10.24
C ALA A 142 -16.22 -18.11 -9.63
N GLY A 143 -17.49 -17.96 -9.23
CA GLY A 143 -18.30 -19.03 -8.61
C GLY A 143 -19.17 -19.86 -9.58
N GLY A 144 -18.95 -19.77 -10.89
CA GLY A 144 -19.74 -20.46 -11.90
C GLY A 144 -19.00 -21.61 -12.57
N SER A 145 -18.66 -22.68 -11.85
CA SER A 145 -18.18 -23.93 -12.46
C SER A 145 -18.41 -25.15 -11.57
N GLU A 146 -19.65 -25.42 -11.18
CA GLU A 146 -20.08 -26.74 -10.74
C GLU A 146 -21.44 -27.00 -11.41
N ASP A 147 -21.64 -28.24 -11.87
CA ASP A 147 -22.83 -28.78 -12.56
C ASP A 147 -22.81 -28.77 -14.11
N ASN A 148 -22.09 -29.73 -14.70
CA ASN A 148 -22.68 -30.58 -15.74
C ASN A 148 -21.94 -31.94 -15.84
N GLU A 149 -22.55 -32.95 -15.20
CA GLU A 149 -22.21 -34.37 -15.33
C GLU A 149 -22.54 -34.93 -16.73
N GLU A 150 -21.74 -35.91 -17.14
CA GLU A 150 -22.04 -37.00 -18.10
C GLU A 150 -22.26 -36.68 -19.59
N ARG A 151 -21.24 -36.96 -20.42
CA ARG A 151 -21.39 -37.80 -21.64
C ARG A 151 -20.16 -38.68 -21.89
N GLU A 152 -20.46 -39.94 -22.18
CA GLU A 152 -19.60 -41.13 -22.24
C GLU A 152 -18.44 -41.13 -23.25
N LEU A 153 -17.45 -41.96 -22.91
CA LEU A 153 -16.39 -42.52 -23.76
C LEU A 153 -16.93 -43.29 -24.97
N VAL A 154 -16.40 -43.04 -26.17
CA VAL A 154 -15.95 -44.11 -27.11
C VAL A 154 -15.05 -43.55 -28.23
N GLY A 155 -13.96 -44.25 -28.54
CA GLY A 155 -13.43 -44.34 -29.90
C GLY A 155 -11.99 -43.88 -30.15
N ALA A 156 -11.10 -44.83 -30.38
CA ALA A 156 -9.69 -44.67 -30.75
C ALA A 156 -9.46 -44.26 -32.22
N GLY A 157 -8.31 -43.65 -32.53
CA GLY A 157 -7.88 -43.44 -33.94
C GLY A 157 -6.69 -42.51 -34.19
N VAL A 158 -5.47 -43.05 -34.04
CA VAL A 158 -4.23 -42.87 -34.83
C VAL A 158 -4.05 -41.64 -35.76
N GLY A 159 -3.04 -40.81 -35.44
CA GLY A 159 -1.92 -40.40 -36.31
C GLY A 159 -2.08 -39.30 -37.38
N ALA A 160 -1.29 -38.22 -37.28
CA ALA A 160 -0.46 -37.64 -38.37
C ALA A 160 0.28 -36.35 -37.91
N GLN A 161 1.57 -36.26 -38.27
CA GLN A 161 2.49 -35.15 -38.05
C GLN A 161 2.26 -33.96 -39.01
N SER A 162 2.68 -32.76 -38.58
CA SER A 162 3.29 -31.64 -39.34
C SER A 162 2.89 -30.36 -38.60
N GLY A 163 3.75 -29.49 -38.06
CA GLY A 163 5.10 -29.13 -38.43
C GLY A 163 5.13 -27.59 -38.41
N ASN A 164 5.78 -26.97 -37.42
CA ASN A 164 6.45 -25.68 -37.62
C ASN A 164 7.48 -25.45 -36.50
N SER A 165 8.75 -25.67 -36.84
CA SER A 165 9.90 -25.07 -36.18
C SER A 165 10.25 -23.81 -36.95
N LEU A 166 10.61 -22.73 -36.25
CA LEU A 166 11.81 -21.90 -36.49
C LEU A 166 11.65 -20.52 -35.87
N GLY A 167 12.72 -20.07 -35.20
CA GLY A 167 13.01 -18.65 -35.01
C GLY A 167 13.26 -18.24 -33.57
N GLY A 168 14.40 -18.64 -33.00
CA GLY A 168 14.95 -17.96 -31.84
C GLY A 168 15.52 -16.59 -32.22
N ASN A 169 15.64 -15.71 -31.23
CA ASN A 169 16.70 -14.72 -31.14
C ASN A 169 16.97 -14.44 -29.65
N GLU A 170 18.18 -14.81 -29.24
CA GLU A 170 18.86 -14.34 -28.04
C GLU A 170 19.29 -12.87 -28.19
N GLU A 171 19.57 -12.26 -27.03
CA GLU A 171 20.29 -11.00 -26.81
C GLU A 171 19.57 -9.67 -27.14
N ASP A 172 19.16 -8.92 -26.12
CA ASP A 172 20.03 -7.83 -25.64
C ASP A 172 19.65 -7.39 -24.22
N ASN A 173 20.67 -7.27 -23.39
CA ASN A 173 20.65 -6.77 -22.02
C ASN A 173 20.79 -5.24 -22.07
N SER A 174 20.32 -4.56 -21.04
CA SER A 174 20.58 -3.16 -20.73
C SER A 174 19.86 -2.08 -21.57
N SER A 175 18.83 -1.48 -20.98
CA SER A 175 18.64 -0.02 -20.90
C SER A 175 17.21 0.29 -20.47
N LYS A 176 16.99 0.49 -19.17
CA LYS A 176 15.80 1.16 -18.65
C LYS A 176 16.17 2.64 -18.44
N PRO A 177 15.49 3.60 -19.07
CA PRO A 177 15.83 5.02 -18.90
C PRO A 177 15.36 5.54 -17.53
N PRO A 178 16.07 6.53 -16.95
CA PRO A 178 15.74 7.10 -15.65
C PRO A 178 14.80 8.30 -15.81
N PHE A 179 13.51 8.12 -15.50
CA PHE A 179 12.63 9.19 -15.00
C PHE A 179 11.60 8.57 -14.06
#